data_AF-A0A836RE07-F1
#
_entry.id   AF-A0A836RE07-F1
#
_cell.length_a   1.000
_cell.length_b   1.000
_cell.length_c   1.000
_cell.angle_alpha   90.00
_cell.angle_beta   90.00
_cell.angle_gamma   90.00
#
_symmetry.space_group_name_H-M   'P 1'
#
loop_
_entity.id
_entity.type
_entity.pdbx_description
1 polymer ?
#
loop_
_entity_poly.entity_id
_entity_poly.type
_entity_poly.pdbx_seq_one_letter_code
_entity_poly.pdbx_strand_id
1 'polypeptide(L)'
;RIDSPPTYSDGSLLFGARDGSVYCLRADDGRLRWRFRAAPDPRQVVSYEQLESIWPVHGSVLVENGVVYFAAGRSSFLDGGILVYGLDGQTGRVLFRNRLEGPWPDIQTDVGKPFAMEGALPDLFVSDGSSLYMGRIKFDRTLKRIPLEWGSSLGELDMGADHLVATGGFLDDTGFDRLFWMYSRWWPGFYFAQHAPKSGQLVVFDDSTTYAVKYFYRRTMWSPAFYPETRGYLLFADDNDNEPALEDKQGTVKAIRWLPDESYTDKYRAGGRGVEKGTGWVRTRPAKWQEMIPLRIRAMVLAGPYLFVAGVPDQVPPEDPWAPFEGRLPGKLQVFSATDGKLLRSYDLPASPVFDGLSAVRGRLYLSLKDGRLLCFASASE
;
A
#
# COMPACT_ATOMS: atom_id res chain seq x y z
N ARG A 1 -6.78 -20.66 -0.54
CA ARG A 1 -5.59 -19.80 -0.76
C ARG A 1 -5.48 -18.78 0.37
N ILE A 2 -4.25 -18.45 0.77
CA ILE A 2 -3.90 -17.29 1.60
C ILE A 2 -3.09 -16.37 0.66
N ASP A 3 -3.45 -15.10 0.56
CA ASP A 3 -2.89 -14.17 -0.45
C ASP A 3 -1.93 -13.13 0.14
N SER A 4 -1.80 -13.07 1.47
CA SER A 4 -0.88 -12.15 2.16
C SER A 4 -0.41 -12.70 3.51
N PRO A 5 0.67 -12.15 4.11
CA PRO A 5 1.29 -12.71 5.31
C PRO A 5 0.35 -12.73 6.52
N PRO A 6 0.45 -13.76 7.40
CA PRO A 6 -0.29 -13.79 8.65
C PRO A 6 0.20 -12.70 9.61
N THR A 7 -0.70 -12.18 10.44
CA THR A 7 -0.39 -11.23 11.50
C THR A 7 -0.02 -11.97 12.77
N TYR A 8 1.15 -11.67 13.34
CA TYR A 8 1.55 -12.17 14.66
C TYR A 8 1.10 -11.20 15.75
N SER A 9 0.40 -11.70 16.77
CA SER A 9 0.02 -10.91 17.95
C SER A 9 -0.14 -11.81 19.18
N ASP A 10 0.49 -11.45 20.29
CA ASP A 10 0.36 -12.13 21.59
C ASP A 10 0.43 -13.67 21.54
N GLY A 11 1.43 -14.21 20.84
CA GLY A 11 1.64 -15.66 20.70
C GLY A 11 0.61 -16.35 19.80
N SER A 12 -0.10 -15.59 18.98
CA SER A 12 -1.07 -16.06 18.00
C SER A 12 -0.67 -15.65 16.58
N LEU A 13 -0.95 -16.52 15.61
CA LEU A 13 -0.85 -16.27 14.19
C LEU A 13 -2.27 -16.15 13.64
N LEU A 14 -2.64 -14.95 13.19
CA LEU A 14 -3.97 -14.59 12.74
C LEU A 14 -3.96 -14.35 11.24
N PHE A 15 -4.83 -15.02 10.50
CA PHE A 15 -4.93 -14.80 9.06
C PHE A 15 -6.31 -15.14 8.51
N GLY A 16 -6.71 -14.41 7.47
CA GLY A 16 -7.85 -14.77 6.64
C GLY A 16 -7.47 -15.72 5.52
N ALA A 17 -8.48 -16.28 4.88
CA ALA A 17 -8.31 -17.08 3.69
C ALA A 17 -9.45 -16.86 2.70
N ARG A 18 -9.15 -17.17 1.44
CA ARG A 18 -10.11 -17.10 0.33
C ARG A 18 -11.28 -18.08 0.47
N ASP A 19 -11.23 -19.01 1.44
CA ASP A 19 -12.37 -19.84 1.79
C ASP A 19 -13.47 -19.05 2.52
N GLY A 20 -13.24 -17.80 2.91
CA GLY A 20 -14.20 -16.96 3.63
C GLY A 20 -14.13 -17.10 5.15
N SER A 21 -13.01 -17.60 5.67
CA SER A 21 -12.75 -17.74 7.10
C SER A 21 -11.53 -16.95 7.57
N VAL A 22 -11.50 -16.67 8.87
CA VAL A 22 -10.32 -16.20 9.61
C VAL A 22 -9.92 -17.28 10.61
N TYR A 23 -8.63 -17.48 10.74
CA TYR A 23 -8.00 -18.50 11.56
C TYR A 23 -7.08 -17.85 12.59
N CYS A 24 -7.06 -18.43 13.77
CA CYS A 24 -6.08 -18.13 14.80
C CYS A 24 -5.38 -19.41 15.20
N LEU A 25 -4.07 -19.46 14.97
CA LEU A 25 -3.21 -20.56 15.37
C LEU A 25 -2.34 -20.09 16.54
N ARG A 26 -1.92 -21.03 17.40
CA ARG A 26 -0.84 -20.76 18.34
C ARG A 26 0.46 -20.61 17.58
N ALA A 27 1.25 -19.60 17.93
CA ALA A 27 2.53 -19.36 17.27
C ALA A 27 3.62 -20.37 17.64
N ASP A 28 3.49 -21.06 18.78
CA ASP A 28 4.51 -21.99 19.29
C ASP A 28 4.45 -23.38 18.66
N ASP A 29 3.25 -23.90 18.36
CA ASP A 29 3.06 -25.24 17.80
C ASP A 29 2.13 -25.30 16.58
N GLY A 30 1.60 -24.17 16.13
CA GLY A 30 0.72 -24.08 14.96
C GLY A 30 -0.68 -24.66 15.17
N ARG A 31 -1.05 -25.09 16.39
CA ARG A 31 -2.38 -25.65 16.63
C ARG A 31 -3.47 -24.57 16.55
N LEU A 32 -4.60 -24.96 15.97
CA LEU A 32 -5.78 -24.09 15.86
C LEU A 32 -6.31 -23.73 17.26
N ARG A 33 -6.40 -22.42 17.55
CA ARG A 33 -7.12 -21.89 18.72
C ARG A 33 -8.59 -21.71 18.39
N TRP A 34 -8.88 -21.02 17.30
CA TRP A 34 -10.23 -20.79 16.82
C TRP A 34 -10.26 -20.56 15.31
N ARG A 35 -11.45 -20.77 14.73
CA ARG A 35 -11.78 -20.45 13.34
C ARG A 35 -13.10 -19.69 13.34
N PHE A 36 -13.15 -18.59 12.60
CA PHE A 36 -14.36 -17.82 12.37
C PHE A 36 -14.77 -17.92 10.90
N ARG A 37 -16.04 -18.23 10.63
CA ARG A 37 -16.61 -18.22 9.27
C ARG A 37 -17.27 -16.86 9.03
N ALA A 38 -16.60 -16.01 8.25
CA ALA A 38 -17.08 -14.67 7.93
C ALA A 38 -18.11 -14.69 6.79
N ALA A 39 -17.90 -15.58 5.81
CA ALA A 39 -18.83 -15.77 4.71
C ALA A 39 -20.20 -16.28 5.24
N PRO A 40 -21.31 -15.59 4.97
CA PRO A 40 -22.64 -15.94 5.49
C PRO A 40 -23.23 -17.21 4.87
N ASP A 41 -22.69 -17.66 3.74
CA ASP A 41 -23.15 -18.82 3.00
C ASP A 41 -21.95 -19.57 2.36
N PRO A 42 -22.04 -20.90 2.15
CA PRO A 42 -20.94 -21.71 1.62
C PRO A 42 -20.69 -21.55 0.12
N ARG A 43 -21.43 -20.70 -0.61
CA ARG A 43 -21.22 -20.52 -2.05
C ARG A 43 -19.78 -20.15 -2.40
N GLN A 44 -19.37 -20.71 -3.53
CA GLN A 44 -18.04 -20.57 -4.08
C GLN A 44 -18.10 -20.17 -5.54
N VAL A 45 -17.02 -19.57 -6.02
CA VAL A 45 -16.79 -19.18 -7.41
C VAL A 45 -15.37 -19.56 -7.79
N VAL A 46 -15.13 -19.79 -9.08
CA VAL A 46 -13.78 -19.94 -9.62
C VAL A 46 -13.20 -18.56 -9.89
N SER A 47 -12.06 -18.24 -9.26
CA SER A 47 -11.31 -17.02 -9.50
C SER A 47 -9.84 -17.36 -9.65
N TYR A 48 -9.21 -16.91 -10.74
CA TYR A 48 -7.84 -17.27 -11.09
C TYR A 48 -7.59 -18.78 -11.01
N GLU A 49 -8.49 -19.54 -11.64
CA GLU A 49 -8.46 -21.01 -11.71
C GLU A 49 -8.56 -21.74 -10.37
N GLN A 50 -8.92 -21.04 -9.29
CA GLN A 50 -9.06 -21.61 -7.95
C GLN A 50 -10.48 -21.41 -7.42
N LEU A 51 -10.97 -22.41 -6.69
CA LEU A 51 -12.26 -22.35 -6.01
C LEU A 51 -12.12 -21.55 -4.71
N GLU A 52 -12.93 -20.51 -4.56
CA GLU A 52 -12.93 -19.64 -3.38
C GLU A 52 -14.33 -19.18 -3.00
N SER A 53 -14.52 -18.73 -1.77
CA SER A 53 -15.81 -18.20 -1.31
C SER A 53 -16.22 -16.97 -2.12
N ILE A 54 -17.53 -16.75 -2.25
CA ILE A 54 -18.04 -15.47 -2.77
C ILE A 54 -17.77 -14.28 -1.81
N TRP A 55 -17.42 -14.54 -0.53
CA TRP A 55 -16.87 -13.55 0.41
C TRP A 55 -15.47 -13.95 0.90
N PRO A 56 -14.44 -13.82 0.05
CA PRO A 56 -13.08 -14.14 0.43
C PRO A 56 -12.59 -13.15 1.49
N VAL A 57 -11.63 -13.59 2.32
CA VAL A 57 -10.91 -12.74 3.25
C VAL A 57 -9.44 -12.73 2.86
N HIS A 58 -8.80 -11.57 2.94
CA HIS A 58 -7.35 -11.44 2.74
C HIS A 58 -6.56 -12.15 3.85
N GLY A 59 -5.34 -12.59 3.53
CA GLY A 59 -4.43 -13.25 4.47
C GLY A 59 -4.13 -12.40 5.70
N SER A 60 -3.61 -11.21 5.50
CA SER A 60 -3.32 -10.25 6.56
C SER A 60 -4.60 -9.68 7.16
N VAL A 61 -4.57 -9.48 8.47
CA VAL A 61 -5.65 -8.86 9.25
C VAL A 61 -5.05 -7.82 10.19
N LEU A 62 -5.75 -6.72 10.42
CA LEU A 62 -5.30 -5.72 11.38
C LEU A 62 -5.58 -6.24 12.79
N VAL A 63 -4.58 -6.23 13.67
CA VAL A 63 -4.75 -6.52 15.10
C VAL A 63 -4.39 -5.27 15.88
N GLU A 64 -5.36 -4.72 16.61
CA GLU A 64 -5.14 -3.52 17.41
C GLU A 64 -5.92 -3.63 18.72
N ASN A 65 -5.22 -3.40 19.85
CA ASN A 65 -5.82 -3.42 21.18
C ASN A 65 -6.63 -4.70 21.46
N GLY A 66 -6.10 -5.85 21.02
CA GLY A 66 -6.74 -7.17 21.19
C GLY A 66 -7.90 -7.45 20.23
N VAL A 67 -8.23 -6.56 19.30
CA VAL A 67 -9.30 -6.74 18.31
C VAL A 67 -8.72 -7.01 16.92
N VAL A 68 -9.27 -7.99 16.22
CA VAL A 68 -8.90 -8.41 14.86
C VAL A 68 -9.91 -7.84 13.87
N TYR A 69 -9.47 -6.92 13.01
CA TYR A 69 -10.30 -6.28 11.98
C TYR A 69 -9.99 -6.81 10.59
N PHE A 70 -11.03 -7.13 9.83
CA PHE A 70 -10.93 -7.59 8.45
C PHE A 70 -12.24 -7.43 7.67
N ALA A 71 -12.15 -7.54 6.35
CA ALA A 71 -13.27 -7.50 5.43
C ALA A 71 -13.44 -8.85 4.70
N ALA A 72 -14.70 -9.21 4.42
CA ALA A 72 -15.09 -10.40 3.66
C ALA A 72 -16.05 -9.99 2.54
N GLY A 73 -15.68 -10.23 1.28
CA GLY A 73 -16.47 -9.79 0.13
C GLY A 73 -15.61 -9.49 -1.10
N ARG A 74 -16.21 -8.95 -2.15
CA ARG A 74 -15.50 -8.46 -3.36
C ARG A 74 -15.87 -7.04 -3.75
N SER A 75 -17.10 -6.64 -3.49
CA SER A 75 -17.62 -5.32 -3.83
C SER A 75 -18.85 -5.05 -2.98
N SER A 76 -19.09 -3.80 -2.61
CA SER A 76 -20.34 -3.42 -1.95
C SER A 76 -21.57 -3.64 -2.84
N PHE A 77 -21.39 -3.78 -4.16
CA PHE A 77 -22.45 -3.97 -5.14
C PHE A 77 -22.72 -5.43 -5.54
N LEU A 78 -21.99 -6.39 -5.00
CA LEU A 78 -22.09 -7.79 -5.42
C LEU A 78 -22.36 -8.69 -4.23
N ASP A 79 -23.12 -9.76 -4.44
CA ASP A 79 -23.27 -10.87 -3.49
C ASP A 79 -23.65 -10.43 -2.06
N GLY A 80 -24.49 -9.40 -1.93
CA GLY A 80 -24.86 -8.87 -0.62
C GLY A 80 -23.79 -7.98 0.03
N GLY A 81 -22.83 -7.49 -0.72
CA GLY A 81 -21.86 -6.50 -0.26
C GLY A 81 -20.66 -7.06 0.49
N ILE A 82 -19.95 -6.18 1.19
CA ILE A 82 -18.76 -6.49 1.98
C ILE A 82 -19.14 -6.52 3.46
N LEU A 83 -18.83 -7.62 4.13
CA LEU A 83 -18.98 -7.73 5.58
C LEU A 83 -17.67 -7.34 6.24
N VAL A 84 -17.73 -6.44 7.21
CA VAL A 84 -16.57 -6.06 8.02
C VAL A 84 -16.78 -6.53 9.44
N TYR A 85 -15.74 -7.08 10.06
CA TYR A 85 -15.77 -7.69 11.38
C TYR A 85 -14.65 -7.18 12.26
N GLY A 86 -14.95 -7.02 13.55
CA GLY A 86 -13.99 -6.85 14.63
C GLY A 86 -14.18 -8.01 15.60
N LEU A 87 -13.20 -8.89 15.71
CA LEU A 87 -13.24 -10.07 16.58
C LEU A 87 -12.33 -9.90 17.79
N ASP A 88 -12.71 -10.48 18.91
CA ASP A 88 -11.80 -10.68 20.02
C ASP A 88 -10.65 -11.60 19.59
N GLY A 89 -9.40 -11.14 19.71
CA GLY A 89 -8.24 -11.86 19.16
C GLY A 89 -7.95 -13.20 19.82
N GLN A 90 -8.35 -13.37 21.09
CA GLN A 90 -8.08 -14.61 21.83
C GLN A 90 -9.18 -15.66 21.61
N THR A 91 -10.43 -15.24 21.44
CA THR A 91 -11.60 -16.13 21.39
C THR A 91 -12.25 -16.25 20.00
N GLY A 92 -12.00 -15.30 19.10
CA GLY A 92 -12.67 -15.22 17.80
C GLY A 92 -14.13 -14.77 17.88
N ARG A 93 -14.61 -14.34 19.06
CA ARG A 93 -15.98 -13.84 19.24
C ARG A 93 -16.14 -12.50 18.53
N VAL A 94 -17.26 -12.33 17.83
CA VAL A 94 -17.61 -11.06 17.19
C VAL A 94 -17.86 -10.00 18.27
N LEU A 95 -17.07 -8.93 18.24
CA LEU A 95 -17.28 -7.72 19.04
C LEU A 95 -18.06 -6.68 18.23
N PHE A 96 -17.65 -6.50 16.98
CA PHE A 96 -18.22 -5.51 16.07
C PHE A 96 -18.48 -6.13 14.69
N ARG A 97 -19.51 -5.64 14.02
CA ARG A 97 -19.86 -6.06 12.66
C ARG A 97 -20.57 -4.93 11.95
N ASN A 98 -20.26 -4.77 10.67
CA ASN A 98 -21.05 -3.95 9.77
C ASN A 98 -21.12 -4.61 8.37
N ARG A 99 -22.00 -4.10 7.51
CA ARG A 99 -22.18 -4.52 6.13
C ARG A 99 -22.19 -3.29 5.23
N LEU A 100 -21.27 -3.26 4.28
CA LEU A 100 -21.24 -2.26 3.21
C LEU A 100 -21.96 -2.85 2.00
N GLU A 101 -23.20 -2.42 1.77
CA GLU A 101 -23.99 -2.83 0.63
C GLU A 101 -24.52 -1.61 -0.13
N GLY A 102 -24.40 -1.64 -1.45
CA GLY A 102 -24.69 -0.50 -2.31
C GLY A 102 -23.68 0.65 -2.12
N PRO A 103 -24.14 1.92 -2.19
CA PRO A 103 -25.50 2.35 -2.54
C PRO A 103 -25.86 1.93 -3.97
N TRP A 104 -27.15 1.85 -4.32
CA TRP A 104 -27.58 1.52 -5.69
C TRP A 104 -28.00 2.81 -6.40
N PRO A 105 -27.10 3.44 -7.18
CA PRO A 105 -27.44 4.68 -7.87
C PRO A 105 -28.52 4.42 -8.92
N ASP A 106 -29.43 5.37 -9.08
CA ASP A 106 -30.33 5.35 -10.23
C ASP A 106 -29.57 5.89 -11.44
N ILE A 107 -29.14 5.00 -12.33
CA ILE A 107 -28.32 5.36 -13.50
C ILE A 107 -28.99 6.36 -14.46
N GLN A 108 -30.31 6.60 -14.34
CA GLN A 108 -31.01 7.60 -15.13
C GLN A 108 -30.86 9.03 -14.59
N THR A 109 -30.61 9.17 -13.28
CA THR A 109 -30.58 10.48 -12.59
C THR A 109 -29.23 10.74 -11.91
N ASP A 110 -28.59 9.69 -11.41
CA ASP A 110 -27.26 9.68 -10.82
C ASP A 110 -26.19 9.35 -11.87
N VAL A 111 -25.94 10.28 -12.80
CA VAL A 111 -24.85 10.15 -13.79
C VAL A 111 -23.44 10.12 -13.17
N GLY A 112 -23.35 10.26 -11.84
CA GLY A 112 -22.13 10.18 -11.05
C GLY A 112 -21.20 11.36 -11.25
N LYS A 113 -20.06 11.35 -10.55
CA LYS A 113 -18.88 12.13 -10.93
C LYS A 113 -17.90 11.17 -11.59
N PRO A 114 -17.19 11.56 -12.68
CA PRO A 114 -16.42 10.62 -13.50
C PRO A 114 -15.40 9.76 -12.72
N PHE A 115 -14.91 10.26 -11.59
CA PHE A 115 -13.92 9.59 -10.75
C PHE A 115 -14.32 9.49 -9.27
N ALA A 116 -15.54 9.90 -8.94
CA ALA A 116 -16.07 9.86 -7.58
C ALA A 116 -17.49 9.29 -7.60
N MET A 117 -17.56 7.98 -7.40
CA MET A 117 -18.79 7.21 -7.26
C MET A 117 -18.80 6.59 -5.87
N GLU A 118 -19.92 6.56 -5.15
CA GLU A 118 -20.01 5.88 -3.85
C GLU A 118 -19.90 4.34 -3.97
N GLY A 119 -19.63 3.66 -2.85
CA GLY A 119 -19.43 2.21 -2.77
C GLY A 119 -18.04 1.82 -2.26
N ALA A 120 -17.71 0.53 -2.23
CA ALA A 120 -16.46 0.05 -1.65
C ALA A 120 -15.93 -1.21 -2.36
N LEU A 121 -14.60 -1.33 -2.34
CA LEU A 121 -13.86 -2.56 -2.56
C LEU A 121 -13.22 -2.97 -1.22
N PRO A 122 -13.11 -4.26 -0.92
CA PRO A 122 -12.46 -4.74 0.29
C PRO A 122 -10.94 -4.61 0.15
N ASP A 123 -10.27 -4.36 1.26
CA ASP A 123 -8.81 -4.36 1.37
C ASP A 123 -8.42 -4.58 2.86
N LEU A 124 -7.13 -4.53 3.16
CA LEU A 124 -6.62 -4.53 4.52
C LEU A 124 -7.11 -3.29 5.28
N PHE A 125 -7.44 -3.49 6.56
CA PHE A 125 -7.67 -2.37 7.46
C PHE A 125 -6.35 -1.72 7.86
N VAL A 126 -6.34 -0.39 7.85
CA VAL A 126 -5.26 0.45 8.39
C VAL A 126 -5.84 1.32 9.51
N SER A 127 -5.01 1.74 10.46
CA SER A 127 -5.42 2.56 11.60
C SER A 127 -4.45 3.70 11.85
N ASP A 128 -4.96 4.82 12.35
CA ASP A 128 -4.19 5.92 12.95
C ASP A 128 -4.15 5.82 14.49
N GLY A 129 -4.67 4.72 15.05
CA GLY A 129 -4.87 4.49 16.48
C GLY A 129 -6.23 4.96 17.03
N SER A 130 -6.96 5.78 16.27
CA SER A 130 -8.26 6.37 16.62
C SER A 130 -9.41 5.89 15.73
N SER A 131 -9.13 5.75 14.43
CA SER A 131 -10.05 5.49 13.35
C SER A 131 -9.51 4.34 12.50
N LEU A 132 -10.42 3.62 11.86
CA LEU A 132 -10.09 2.53 10.96
C LEU A 132 -10.35 2.95 9.51
N TYR A 133 -9.51 2.48 8.60
CA TYR A 133 -9.55 2.81 7.19
C TYR A 133 -9.52 1.55 6.34
N MET A 134 -10.34 1.50 5.30
CA MET A 134 -10.29 0.47 4.26
C MET A 134 -10.47 1.15 2.90
N GLY A 135 -9.36 1.30 2.17
CA GLY A 135 -9.30 2.21 1.04
C GLY A 135 -9.79 3.61 1.42
N ARG A 136 -10.82 4.10 0.72
CA ARG A 136 -11.43 5.41 1.00
C ARG A 136 -12.48 5.43 2.11
N ILE A 137 -12.80 4.29 2.71
CA ILE A 137 -13.87 4.19 3.72
C ILE A 137 -13.24 4.38 5.10
N LYS A 138 -13.74 5.38 5.83
CA LYS A 138 -13.38 5.63 7.23
C LYS A 138 -14.43 5.06 8.17
N PHE A 139 -13.98 4.48 9.28
CA PHE A 139 -14.82 3.96 10.35
C PHE A 139 -14.31 4.45 11.71
N ASP A 140 -15.21 4.46 12.69
CA ASP A 140 -14.79 4.37 14.09
C ASP A 140 -14.33 2.95 14.44
N ARG A 141 -13.80 2.78 15.66
CA ARG A 141 -13.28 1.49 16.15
C ARG A 141 -14.38 0.41 16.36
N THR A 142 -15.65 0.78 16.25
CA THR A 142 -16.80 -0.13 16.31
C THR A 142 -17.30 -0.53 14.92
N LEU A 143 -16.55 -0.20 13.86
CA LEU A 143 -16.89 -0.43 12.45
C LEU A 143 -18.11 0.36 11.98
N LYS A 144 -18.49 1.45 12.65
CA LYS A 144 -19.49 2.38 12.12
C LYS A 144 -18.83 3.30 11.11
N ARG A 145 -19.37 3.38 9.89
CA ARG A 145 -18.86 4.25 8.83
C ARG A 145 -18.98 5.71 9.26
N ILE A 146 -17.90 6.46 9.11
CA ILE A 146 -17.86 7.91 9.26
C ILE A 146 -17.98 8.51 7.84
N PRO A 147 -19.06 9.25 7.53
CA PRO A 147 -19.22 9.87 6.23
C PRO A 147 -18.20 10.98 6.02
N LEU A 148 -17.73 11.12 4.79
CA LEU A 148 -16.76 12.13 4.37
C LEU A 148 -17.26 12.79 3.08
N GLU A 149 -16.88 14.04 2.86
CA GLU A 149 -17.26 14.79 1.67
C GLU A 149 -16.11 14.85 0.67
N TRP A 150 -16.43 14.68 -0.63
CA TRP A 150 -15.45 14.83 -1.68
C TRP A 150 -14.99 16.27 -1.82
N GLY A 151 -13.67 16.46 -1.84
CA GLY A 151 -13.07 17.78 -2.05
C GLY A 151 -13.29 18.32 -3.47
N SER A 152 -13.48 17.44 -4.46
CA SER A 152 -13.73 17.81 -5.85
C SER A 152 -14.41 16.69 -6.64
N SER A 153 -14.61 16.88 -7.95
CA SER A 153 -15.06 15.84 -8.88
C SER A 153 -14.07 14.69 -9.09
N LEU A 154 -12.83 14.85 -8.63
CA LEU A 154 -11.80 13.82 -8.68
C LEU A 154 -11.78 12.92 -7.43
N GLY A 155 -12.64 13.18 -6.44
CA GLY A 155 -12.92 12.21 -5.36
C GLY A 155 -11.87 12.13 -4.25
N GLU A 156 -11.02 13.14 -4.09
CA GLU A 156 -10.15 13.22 -2.93
C GLU A 156 -10.98 13.45 -1.65
N LEU A 157 -10.54 12.85 -0.54
CA LEU A 157 -11.20 12.96 0.77
C LEU A 157 -10.17 13.36 1.82
N ASP A 158 -10.55 14.29 2.71
CA ASP A 158 -9.81 14.51 3.95
C ASP A 158 -10.21 13.43 4.96
N MET A 159 -9.29 12.51 5.22
CA MET A 159 -9.48 11.38 6.15
C MET A 159 -9.18 11.78 7.59
N GLY A 160 -8.74 13.02 7.83
CA GLY A 160 -8.58 13.66 9.13
C GLY A 160 -7.26 13.39 9.85
N ALA A 161 -6.51 12.35 9.48
CA ALA A 161 -5.24 11.98 10.09
C ALA A 161 -4.40 11.12 9.13
N ASP A 162 -3.08 11.19 9.31
CA ASP A 162 -2.13 10.43 8.52
C ASP A 162 -2.31 8.92 8.74
N HIS A 163 -2.47 8.21 7.64
CA HIS A 163 -2.54 6.76 7.60
C HIS A 163 -1.91 6.28 6.30
N LEU A 164 -1.57 4.99 6.27
CA LEU A 164 -1.09 4.36 5.05
C LEU A 164 -2.26 4.17 4.08
N VAL A 165 -2.07 4.63 2.85
CA VAL A 165 -3.03 4.58 1.74
C VAL A 165 -2.41 3.79 0.61
N ALA A 166 -3.17 2.90 -0.01
CA ALA A 166 -2.78 2.21 -1.25
C ALA A 166 -3.93 2.32 -2.27
N THR A 167 -3.71 2.98 -3.41
CA THR A 167 -4.80 3.26 -4.36
C THR A 167 -5.28 2.04 -5.14
N GLY A 168 -4.44 1.03 -5.30
CA GLY A 168 -4.77 -0.27 -5.91
C GLY A 168 -4.79 -1.43 -4.91
N GLY A 169 -4.72 -1.08 -3.63
CA GLY A 169 -4.59 -1.99 -2.51
C GLY A 169 -3.18 -2.50 -2.24
N PHE A 170 -3.03 -3.20 -1.11
CA PHE A 170 -1.71 -3.56 -0.56
C PHE A 170 -1.05 -4.77 -1.21
N LEU A 171 -1.77 -5.50 -2.05
CA LEU A 171 -1.29 -6.75 -2.66
C LEU A 171 -1.04 -6.62 -4.17
N ASP A 172 -1.26 -5.45 -4.76
CA ASP A 172 -0.95 -5.21 -6.16
C ASP A 172 0.56 -5.02 -6.34
N ASP A 173 1.19 -5.97 -7.02
CA ASP A 173 2.62 -5.98 -7.29
C ASP A 173 2.98 -5.76 -8.78
N THR A 174 1.98 -5.35 -9.57
CA THR A 174 2.09 -5.15 -11.02
C THR A 174 2.97 -3.96 -11.36
N GLY A 175 3.01 -2.96 -10.47
CA GLY A 175 3.71 -1.71 -10.69
C GLY A 175 3.01 -0.82 -11.73
N PHE A 176 1.67 -0.86 -11.79
CA PHE A 176 0.88 0.02 -12.65
C PHE A 176 1.12 1.50 -12.33
N ASP A 177 1.25 2.33 -13.36
CA ASP A 177 1.71 3.73 -13.29
C ASP A 177 0.80 4.68 -12.50
N ARG A 178 -0.44 4.25 -12.24
CA ARG A 178 -1.44 5.00 -11.47
C ARG A 178 -1.65 4.46 -10.06
N LEU A 179 -0.98 3.37 -9.70
CA LEU A 179 -1.01 2.83 -8.36
C LEU A 179 0.19 3.33 -7.57
N PHE A 180 -0.09 3.78 -6.38
CA PHE A 180 0.91 4.27 -5.45
C PHE A 180 0.39 4.15 -4.03
N TRP A 181 1.33 4.12 -3.10
CA TRP A 181 1.07 4.25 -1.70
C TRP A 181 1.36 5.68 -1.25
N MET A 182 0.70 6.10 -0.17
CA MET A 182 0.97 7.36 0.51
C MET A 182 0.89 7.17 2.02
N TYR A 183 1.67 7.92 2.79
CA TYR A 183 1.39 8.15 4.20
C TYR A 183 0.88 9.58 4.36
N SER A 184 -0.43 9.75 4.53
CA SER A 184 -1.10 11.04 4.33
C SER A 184 -2.47 11.07 4.99
N ARG A 185 -2.96 12.26 5.35
CA ARG A 185 -4.35 12.46 5.76
C ARG A 185 -5.35 12.36 4.62
N TRP A 186 -4.89 12.34 3.38
CA TRP A 186 -5.73 12.38 2.20
C TRP A 186 -5.94 11.00 1.59
N TRP A 187 -7.20 10.66 1.28
CA TRP A 187 -7.44 9.75 0.17
C TRP A 187 -7.20 10.52 -1.14
N PRO A 188 -6.32 10.04 -2.03
CA PRO A 188 -5.78 10.88 -3.09
C PRO A 188 -6.75 11.16 -4.24
N GLY A 189 -7.87 10.44 -4.35
CA GLY A 189 -8.77 10.55 -5.51
C GLY A 189 -8.09 10.19 -6.83
N PHE A 190 -8.62 10.68 -7.95
CA PHE A 190 -8.04 10.51 -9.28
C PHE A 190 -6.99 11.58 -9.61
N TYR A 191 -6.04 11.76 -8.68
CA TYR A 191 -4.86 12.60 -8.89
C TYR A 191 -3.62 11.72 -8.92
N PHE A 192 -2.61 12.18 -9.66
CA PHE A 192 -1.28 11.58 -9.59
C PHE A 192 -0.52 12.10 -8.38
N ALA A 193 0.41 11.29 -7.85
CA ALA A 193 1.25 11.62 -6.70
C ALA A 193 2.75 11.61 -7.04
N GLN A 194 3.14 11.65 -8.32
CA GLN A 194 4.54 11.62 -8.73
C GLN A 194 5.34 12.82 -8.21
N HIS A 195 4.72 14.00 -8.06
CA HIS A 195 5.36 15.20 -7.48
C HIS A 195 5.11 15.37 -5.98
N ALA A 196 4.34 14.47 -5.35
CA ALA A 196 3.97 14.57 -3.95
C ALA A 196 5.08 14.04 -3.02
N PRO A 197 5.20 14.59 -1.79
CA PRO A 197 5.97 13.98 -0.73
C PRO A 197 5.29 12.68 -0.25
N LYS A 198 5.97 11.93 0.61
CA LYS A 198 5.40 10.77 1.34
C LYS A 198 4.60 9.77 0.48
N SER A 199 5.02 9.57 -0.77
CA SER A 199 4.26 8.79 -1.75
C SER A 199 5.16 8.11 -2.77
N GLY A 200 4.76 6.93 -3.24
CA GLY A 200 5.59 6.15 -4.15
C GLY A 200 5.01 4.78 -4.41
N GLN A 201 5.78 3.87 -4.98
CA GLN A 201 5.36 2.49 -5.19
C GLN A 201 5.43 1.66 -3.91
N LEU A 202 6.30 2.03 -2.97
CA LEU A 202 6.34 1.51 -1.61
C LEU A 202 6.60 2.66 -0.65
N VAL A 203 6.03 2.55 0.54
CA VAL A 203 6.12 3.53 1.62
C VAL A 203 6.29 2.79 2.94
N VAL A 204 7.28 3.21 3.74
CA VAL A 204 7.45 2.80 5.14
C VAL A 204 7.62 4.05 5.99
N PHE A 205 7.26 4.00 7.27
CA PHE A 205 7.29 5.18 8.12
C PHE A 205 7.53 4.80 9.58
N ASP A 206 8.06 5.76 10.33
CA ASP A 206 8.04 5.80 11.79
C ASP A 206 7.15 6.97 12.24
N ASP A 207 7.16 7.27 13.55
CA ASP A 207 6.35 8.32 14.15
C ASP A 207 6.65 9.74 13.59
N SER A 208 7.82 9.94 13.01
CA SER A 208 8.33 11.26 12.58
C SER A 208 8.66 11.36 11.09
N THR A 209 8.98 10.25 10.44
CA THR A 209 9.60 10.22 9.12
C THR A 209 8.97 9.15 8.24
N THR A 210 8.67 9.54 7.00
CA THR A 210 8.21 8.66 5.94
C THR A 210 9.31 8.46 4.92
N TYR A 211 9.52 7.22 4.49
CA TYR A 211 10.46 6.80 3.45
C TYR A 211 9.67 6.21 2.29
N ALA A 212 10.01 6.62 1.08
CA ALA A 212 9.29 6.17 -0.10
C ALA A 212 10.22 6.02 -1.31
N VAL A 213 9.78 5.21 -2.26
CA VAL A 213 10.45 5.04 -3.54
C VAL A 213 9.51 5.36 -4.71
N LYS A 214 9.97 6.17 -5.67
CA LYS A 214 9.23 6.46 -6.91
C LYS A 214 9.92 5.83 -8.12
N TYR A 215 9.18 5.01 -8.83
CA TYR A 215 9.55 4.47 -10.14
C TYR A 215 9.06 5.41 -11.24
N PHE A 216 7.89 6.02 -10.99
CA PHE A 216 7.26 6.98 -11.87
C PHE A 216 7.44 8.38 -11.29
N TYR A 217 8.47 9.08 -11.75
CA TYR A 217 8.68 10.50 -11.45
C TYR A 217 8.61 11.37 -12.72
N ARG A 218 8.56 10.75 -13.91
CA ARG A 218 8.35 11.40 -15.20
C ARG A 218 6.92 11.21 -15.69
N ARG A 219 6.52 12.03 -16.66
CA ARG A 219 5.21 11.96 -17.30
C ARG A 219 5.34 12.21 -18.79
N THR A 220 4.58 11.46 -19.59
CA THR A 220 4.44 11.69 -21.03
C THR A 220 2.98 11.95 -21.33
N MET A 221 2.68 13.19 -21.74
CA MET A 221 1.32 13.68 -22.01
C MET A 221 0.37 13.59 -20.81
N TRP A 222 -0.25 12.43 -20.61
CA TRP A 222 -1.39 12.26 -19.70
C TRP A 222 -1.20 11.11 -18.71
N SER A 223 -0.05 10.45 -18.73
CA SER A 223 0.22 9.32 -17.84
C SER A 223 1.68 9.31 -17.39
N PRO A 224 1.94 8.92 -16.13
CA PRO A 224 3.29 8.70 -15.66
C PRO A 224 4.03 7.72 -16.56
N ALA A 225 5.33 7.94 -16.73
CA ALA A 225 6.14 7.18 -17.67
C ALA A 225 7.33 6.55 -16.95
N PHE A 226 7.58 5.29 -17.26
CA PHE A 226 8.63 4.49 -16.68
C PHE A 226 9.80 4.33 -17.67
N TYR A 227 11.00 4.62 -17.21
CA TYR A 227 12.22 4.62 -18.02
C TYR A 227 13.34 3.86 -17.29
N PRO A 228 13.35 2.53 -17.39
CA PRO A 228 14.42 1.71 -16.79
C PRO A 228 15.77 1.98 -17.45
N GLU A 229 16.85 1.65 -16.75
CA GLU A 229 18.24 1.81 -17.19
C GLU A 229 18.57 3.26 -17.61
N THR A 230 17.97 4.24 -16.93
CA THR A 230 18.26 5.67 -17.17
C THR A 230 18.89 6.36 -15.97
N ARG A 231 18.08 6.92 -15.06
CA ARG A 231 18.56 7.59 -13.84
C ARG A 231 18.35 6.72 -12.59
N GLY A 232 17.71 5.56 -12.71
CA GLY A 232 17.31 4.73 -11.57
C GLY A 232 15.98 5.17 -10.95
N TYR A 233 15.86 4.91 -9.65
CA TYR A 233 14.64 5.04 -8.86
C TYR A 233 14.87 6.04 -7.72
N LEU A 234 13.93 6.94 -7.47
CA LEU A 234 14.08 7.96 -6.45
C LEU A 234 13.70 7.39 -5.08
N LEU A 235 14.69 7.14 -4.22
CA LEU A 235 14.51 6.82 -2.81
C LEU A 235 14.63 8.12 -1.99
N PHE A 236 13.70 8.39 -1.09
CA PHE A 236 13.72 9.65 -0.33
C PHE A 236 13.04 9.52 1.03
N ALA A 237 13.29 10.51 1.88
CA ALA A 237 12.64 10.66 3.17
C ALA A 237 12.00 12.05 3.35
N ASP A 238 10.89 12.07 4.07
CA ASP A 238 10.10 13.26 4.39
C ASP A 238 9.76 13.28 5.88
N ASP A 239 9.71 14.47 6.48
CA ASP A 239 8.99 14.65 7.75
C ASP A 239 7.52 14.26 7.56
N ASN A 240 6.93 13.59 8.55
CA ASN A 240 5.52 13.21 8.51
C ASN A 240 4.60 14.44 8.41
N ASP A 241 5.03 15.62 8.87
CA ASP A 241 4.24 16.84 8.72
C ASP A 241 4.28 17.44 7.29
N ASN A 242 5.16 16.95 6.40
CA ASN A 242 5.32 17.41 5.01
C ASN A 242 4.18 16.89 4.14
N GLU A 243 2.99 17.41 4.40
CA GLU A 243 1.75 16.98 3.77
C GLU A 243 1.73 17.27 2.26
N PRO A 244 1.28 16.31 1.43
CA PRO A 244 0.98 16.56 0.03
C PRO A 244 -0.11 17.62 -0.10
N ALA A 245 0.03 18.52 -1.08
CA ALA A 245 -0.93 19.57 -1.34
C ALA A 245 -1.43 19.53 -2.79
N LEU A 246 -2.58 20.15 -3.06
CA LEU A 246 -3.06 20.41 -4.41
C LEU A 246 -2.92 21.90 -4.70
N GLU A 247 -2.39 22.22 -5.87
CA GLU A 247 -2.38 23.62 -6.34
C GLU A 247 -3.81 24.10 -6.56
N ASP A 248 -4.09 25.36 -6.23
CA ASP A 248 -5.39 26.00 -6.44
C ASP A 248 -5.31 27.10 -7.50
N LYS A 249 -6.48 27.61 -7.92
CA LYS A 249 -6.55 28.68 -8.94
C LYS A 249 -6.01 30.01 -8.42
N GLN A 250 -6.00 30.20 -7.10
CA GLN A 250 -5.57 31.41 -6.44
C GLN A 250 -4.04 31.46 -6.25
N GLY A 251 -3.33 30.35 -6.49
CA GLY A 251 -1.88 30.24 -6.31
C GLY A 251 -1.43 30.28 -4.86
N THR A 252 -2.30 29.87 -3.92
CA THR A 252 -1.95 29.89 -2.47
C THR A 252 -0.96 28.78 -2.12
N VAL A 253 -1.09 27.63 -2.78
CA VAL A 253 -0.16 26.50 -2.69
C VAL A 253 0.90 26.66 -3.78
N LYS A 254 2.18 26.71 -3.38
CA LYS A 254 3.32 26.81 -4.30
C LYS A 254 4.14 25.54 -4.25
N ALA A 255 4.14 24.81 -5.35
CA ALA A 255 4.98 23.63 -5.50
C ALA A 255 6.47 24.00 -5.60
N ILE A 256 7.34 23.20 -4.98
CA ILE A 256 8.78 23.29 -5.18
C ILE A 256 9.24 22.34 -6.30
N ARG A 257 10.35 22.68 -6.95
CA ARG A 257 11.06 21.76 -7.83
C ARG A 257 12.01 20.90 -6.99
N TRP A 258 11.80 19.58 -6.99
CA TRP A 258 12.58 18.63 -6.19
C TRP A 258 12.94 17.35 -6.95
N LEU A 259 12.24 17.07 -8.05
CA LEU A 259 12.55 15.95 -8.94
C LEU A 259 13.59 16.36 -10.02
N PRO A 260 14.17 15.39 -10.75
CA PRO A 260 14.98 15.69 -11.93
C PRO A 260 14.23 16.57 -12.95
N ASP A 261 14.94 17.41 -13.69
CA ASP A 261 14.34 18.45 -14.54
C ASP A 261 13.38 17.89 -15.61
N GLU A 262 13.66 16.70 -16.13
CA GLU A 262 12.82 16.01 -17.11
C GLU A 262 11.43 15.60 -16.54
N SER A 263 11.25 15.65 -15.23
CA SER A 263 9.95 15.43 -14.57
C SER A 263 8.98 16.60 -14.80
N TYR A 264 9.48 17.74 -15.26
CA TYR A 264 8.73 18.98 -15.42
C TYR A 264 8.55 19.41 -16.87
N THR A 265 8.96 18.59 -17.84
CA THR A 265 8.89 18.94 -19.27
C THR A 265 7.51 18.75 -19.89
N ASP A 266 6.60 18.06 -19.18
CA ASP A 266 5.26 17.82 -19.68
C ASP A 266 4.37 19.07 -19.59
N LYS A 267 4.15 19.72 -20.73
CA LYS A 267 3.28 20.90 -20.85
C LYS A 267 1.81 20.65 -20.52
N TYR A 268 1.35 19.40 -20.54
CA TYR A 268 -0.04 19.05 -20.20
C TYR A 268 -0.27 18.92 -18.70
N ARG A 269 0.82 18.88 -17.91
CA ARG A 269 0.77 18.95 -16.45
C ARG A 269 0.49 20.40 -16.01
N ALA A 270 -0.74 20.84 -16.20
CA ALA A 270 -1.22 22.17 -15.85
C ALA A 270 -2.57 22.08 -15.12
N GLY A 271 -2.88 23.11 -14.33
CA GLY A 271 -4.07 23.12 -13.47
C GLY A 271 -3.74 22.70 -12.04
N GLY A 272 -4.74 22.25 -11.31
CA GLY A 272 -4.61 21.93 -9.89
C GLY A 272 -5.82 21.13 -9.42
N ARG A 273 -6.33 21.44 -8.23
CA ARG A 273 -7.54 20.80 -7.69
C ARG A 273 -8.71 20.85 -8.68
N GLY A 274 -9.32 19.70 -8.91
CA GLY A 274 -10.47 19.48 -9.80
C GLY A 274 -10.12 19.30 -11.28
N VAL A 275 -8.85 19.36 -11.66
CA VAL A 275 -8.42 19.22 -13.06
C VAL A 275 -7.92 17.81 -13.32
N GLU A 276 -8.64 17.07 -14.17
CA GLU A 276 -8.25 15.71 -14.58
C GLU A 276 -6.84 15.73 -15.17
N LYS A 277 -5.97 14.84 -14.67
CA LYS A 277 -4.57 14.74 -15.08
C LYS A 277 -3.85 16.10 -15.05
N GLY A 278 -4.23 16.99 -14.12
CA GLY A 278 -3.54 18.25 -13.88
C GLY A 278 -2.17 18.05 -13.23
N THR A 279 -1.78 18.98 -12.36
CA THR A 279 -0.48 18.89 -11.67
C THR A 279 -0.40 17.76 -10.65
N GLY A 280 -1.55 17.28 -10.18
CA GLY A 280 -1.64 16.24 -9.17
C GLY A 280 -1.29 16.76 -7.78
N TRP A 281 -1.00 15.85 -6.87
CA TRP A 281 -0.44 16.17 -5.57
C TRP A 281 1.00 16.64 -5.71
N VAL A 282 1.33 17.73 -5.03
CA VAL A 282 2.62 18.41 -5.09
C VAL A 282 3.27 18.53 -3.71
N ARG A 283 4.59 18.72 -3.72
CA ARG A 283 5.42 19.02 -2.56
C ARG A 283 5.63 20.52 -2.41
N THR A 284 5.52 21.01 -1.18
CA THR A 284 5.70 22.43 -0.84
C THR A 284 6.93 22.70 0.04
N ARG A 285 7.46 21.69 0.72
CA ARG A 285 8.70 21.78 1.52
C ARG A 285 9.73 20.72 1.09
N PRO A 286 11.04 20.99 1.21
CA PRO A 286 12.10 20.05 0.81
C PRO A 286 11.99 18.68 1.49
N ALA A 287 12.62 17.67 0.87
CA ALA A 287 12.84 16.37 1.49
C ALA A 287 13.86 16.49 2.62
N LYS A 288 13.86 15.53 3.55
CA LYS A 288 15.00 15.35 4.47
C LYS A 288 16.25 14.99 3.69
N TRP A 289 16.10 14.03 2.77
CA TRP A 289 17.11 13.60 1.83
C TRP A 289 16.44 12.87 0.67
N GLN A 290 17.15 12.76 -0.45
CA GLN A 290 16.72 11.99 -1.61
C GLN A 290 17.95 11.47 -2.36
N GLU A 291 17.83 10.30 -2.97
CA GLU A 291 18.90 9.66 -3.74
C GLU A 291 18.30 8.91 -4.93
N MET A 292 18.94 9.02 -6.09
CA MET A 292 18.61 8.18 -7.25
C MET A 292 19.43 6.89 -7.18
N ILE A 293 18.76 5.75 -7.09
CA ILE A 293 19.43 4.44 -6.94
C ILE A 293 19.16 3.53 -8.14
N PRO A 294 20.14 2.75 -8.62
CA PRO A 294 19.97 1.82 -9.74
C PRO A 294 19.36 0.49 -9.27
N LEU A 295 18.27 0.54 -8.49
CA LEU A 295 17.61 -0.62 -7.92
C LEU A 295 16.08 -0.45 -7.98
N ARG A 296 15.42 -1.36 -8.69
CA ARG A 296 13.96 -1.51 -8.65
C ARG A 296 13.58 -2.18 -7.33
N ILE A 297 13.35 -1.36 -6.31
CA ILE A 297 12.90 -1.84 -5.00
C ILE A 297 11.62 -2.67 -5.20
N ARG A 298 11.49 -3.79 -4.49
CA ARG A 298 10.27 -4.61 -4.41
C ARG A 298 9.82 -4.86 -2.98
N ALA A 299 10.71 -4.74 -2.02
CA ALA A 299 10.40 -4.79 -0.61
C ALA A 299 11.22 -3.74 0.13
N MET A 300 10.64 -3.14 1.16
CA MET A 300 11.27 -2.11 1.96
C MET A 300 10.84 -2.26 3.42
N VAL A 301 11.77 -2.14 4.36
CA VAL A 301 11.46 -2.13 5.80
C VAL A 301 12.38 -1.19 6.53
N LEU A 302 11.82 -0.41 7.45
CA LEU A 302 12.57 0.43 8.38
C LEU A 302 12.82 -0.36 9.68
N ALA A 303 14.06 -0.38 10.16
CA ALA A 303 14.41 -1.00 11.43
C ALA A 303 15.48 -0.18 12.16
N GLY A 304 15.03 0.65 13.11
CA GLY A 304 15.89 1.59 13.83
C GLY A 304 16.51 2.61 12.87
N PRO A 305 17.83 2.83 12.89
CA PRO A 305 18.50 3.81 12.03
C PRO A 305 18.75 3.32 10.59
N TYR A 306 18.25 2.13 10.24
CA TYR A 306 18.53 1.47 8.97
C TYR A 306 17.26 1.31 8.13
N LEU A 307 17.33 1.76 6.89
CA LEU A 307 16.34 1.49 5.86
C LEU A 307 16.85 0.35 4.98
N PHE A 308 16.19 -0.79 5.07
CA PHE A 308 16.50 -1.97 4.26
C PHE A 308 15.62 -1.98 3.03
N VAL A 309 16.24 -2.15 1.86
CA VAL A 309 15.52 -2.27 0.59
C VAL A 309 16.03 -3.49 -0.16
N ALA A 310 15.10 -4.28 -0.69
CA ALA A 310 15.43 -5.40 -1.56
C ALA A 310 14.78 -5.17 -2.93
N GLY A 311 15.55 -5.37 -3.99
CA GLY A 311 15.07 -5.12 -5.35
C GLY A 311 15.87 -5.85 -6.41
N VAL A 312 15.51 -5.61 -7.66
CA VAL A 312 16.26 -6.10 -8.84
C VAL A 312 17.08 -4.94 -9.40
N PRO A 313 18.36 -5.12 -9.77
CA PRO A 313 19.16 -4.07 -10.38
C PRO A 313 18.49 -3.43 -11.60
N ASP A 314 18.67 -2.12 -11.78
CA ASP A 314 18.15 -1.37 -12.93
C ASP A 314 18.96 -1.68 -14.19
N GLN A 315 18.56 -2.74 -14.91
CA GLN A 315 19.23 -3.22 -16.12
C GLN A 315 18.17 -3.72 -17.10
N VAL A 316 18.37 -3.54 -18.41
CA VAL A 316 17.49 -4.12 -19.44
C VAL A 316 18.35 -4.93 -20.42
N PRO A 317 18.63 -6.22 -20.11
CA PRO A 317 19.44 -7.06 -20.97
C PRO A 317 18.84 -7.16 -22.39
N PRO A 318 19.61 -6.91 -23.48
CA PRO A 318 19.05 -6.91 -24.84
C PRO A 318 18.40 -8.25 -25.26
N GLU A 319 18.94 -9.37 -24.78
CA GLU A 319 18.47 -10.71 -25.12
C GLU A 319 17.26 -11.18 -24.27
N ASP A 320 17.06 -10.61 -23.09
CA ASP A 320 15.87 -10.84 -22.26
C ASP A 320 15.47 -9.55 -21.51
N PRO A 321 14.86 -8.57 -22.22
CA PRO A 321 14.49 -7.28 -21.63
C PRO A 321 13.47 -7.39 -20.50
N TRP A 322 12.70 -8.48 -20.44
CA TRP A 322 11.64 -8.71 -19.45
C TRP A 322 12.15 -9.38 -18.17
N ALA A 323 13.36 -9.96 -18.18
CA ALA A 323 13.94 -10.66 -17.04
C ALA A 323 13.88 -9.88 -15.70
N PRO A 324 14.23 -8.57 -15.66
CA PRO A 324 14.19 -7.79 -14.43
C PRO A 324 12.76 -7.55 -13.92
N PHE A 325 11.78 -7.56 -14.84
CA PHE A 325 10.40 -7.24 -14.52
C PHE A 325 9.61 -8.45 -14.03
N GLU A 326 9.91 -9.61 -14.61
CA GLU A 326 9.26 -10.88 -14.28
C GLU A 326 9.97 -11.60 -13.11
N GLY A 327 11.12 -11.09 -12.66
CA GLY A 327 11.86 -11.62 -11.52
C GLY A 327 12.72 -12.83 -11.88
N ARG A 328 13.14 -12.93 -13.16
CA ARG A 328 14.09 -13.94 -13.65
C ARG A 328 15.55 -13.58 -13.35
N LEU A 329 15.83 -12.34 -12.93
CA LEU A 329 17.16 -11.90 -12.51
C LEU A 329 17.33 -11.99 -10.98
N PRO A 330 18.57 -12.23 -10.50
CA PRO A 330 18.89 -12.12 -9.08
C PRO A 330 18.65 -10.70 -8.55
N GLY A 331 18.40 -10.61 -7.25
CA GLY A 331 18.18 -9.33 -6.58
C GLY A 331 19.42 -8.79 -5.85
N LYS A 332 19.24 -7.65 -5.21
CA LYS A 332 20.15 -7.12 -4.18
C LYS A 332 19.37 -6.73 -2.94
N LEU A 333 20.00 -6.91 -1.79
CA LEU A 333 19.61 -6.28 -0.53
C LEU A 333 20.57 -5.12 -0.28
N GLN A 334 20.04 -3.91 -0.10
CA GLN A 334 20.81 -2.72 0.21
C GLN A 334 20.36 -2.14 1.55
N VAL A 335 21.32 -1.62 2.30
CA VAL A 335 21.10 -1.01 3.61
C VAL A 335 21.48 0.45 3.51
N PHE A 336 20.52 1.33 3.75
CA PHE A 336 20.71 2.77 3.76
C PHE A 336 20.59 3.30 5.19
N SER A 337 21.33 4.36 5.46
CA SER A 337 21.13 5.19 6.66
C SER A 337 19.79 5.90 6.55
N ALA A 338 18.91 5.70 7.53
CA ALA A 338 17.61 6.36 7.57
C ALA A 338 17.74 7.88 7.77
N THR A 339 18.84 8.34 8.38
CA THR A 339 19.05 9.75 8.69
C THR A 339 19.43 10.59 7.47
N ASP A 340 20.27 10.07 6.58
CA ASP A 340 20.87 10.84 5.49
C ASP A 340 20.81 10.16 4.11
N GLY A 341 20.21 8.97 4.01
CA GLY A 341 20.05 8.25 2.76
C GLY A 341 21.35 7.64 2.23
N LYS A 342 22.45 7.63 3.00
CA LYS A 342 23.72 7.06 2.54
C LYS A 342 23.66 5.54 2.46
N LEU A 343 24.10 4.96 1.35
CA LEU A 343 24.28 3.52 1.21
C LEU A 343 25.40 3.02 2.14
N LEU A 344 25.07 2.09 3.03
CA LEU A 344 25.98 1.53 4.03
C LEU A 344 26.53 0.16 3.62
N ARG A 345 25.67 -0.70 3.08
CA ARG A 345 26.00 -2.09 2.68
C ARG A 345 25.14 -2.52 1.50
N SER A 346 25.67 -3.45 0.72
CA SER A 346 24.94 -4.13 -0.35
C SER A 346 25.32 -5.61 -0.36
N TYR A 347 24.33 -6.47 -0.53
CA TYR A 347 24.45 -7.92 -0.58
C TYR A 347 23.77 -8.43 -1.84
N ASP A 348 24.42 -9.37 -2.53
CA ASP A 348 23.79 -10.08 -3.64
C ASP A 348 22.76 -11.07 -3.12
N LEU A 349 21.60 -11.09 -3.77
CA LEU A 349 20.56 -12.06 -3.50
C LEU A 349 20.56 -13.12 -4.59
N PRO A 350 20.38 -14.39 -4.24
CA PRO A 350 20.48 -15.48 -5.20
C PRO A 350 19.20 -15.64 -6.06
N ALA A 351 18.16 -14.84 -5.81
CA ALA A 351 16.94 -14.73 -6.62
C ALA A 351 16.26 -13.37 -6.37
N SER A 352 15.26 -13.02 -7.20
CA SER A 352 14.46 -11.80 -7.01
C SER A 352 13.71 -11.84 -5.67
N PRO A 353 13.65 -10.73 -4.92
CA PRO A 353 12.80 -10.62 -3.74
C PRO A 353 11.32 -10.66 -4.12
N VAL A 354 10.50 -11.20 -3.21
CA VAL A 354 9.04 -11.12 -3.26
C VAL A 354 8.61 -9.67 -2.96
N PHE A 355 7.51 -9.23 -3.59
CA PHE A 355 6.93 -7.92 -3.30
C PHE A 355 6.51 -7.83 -1.82
N ASP A 356 6.89 -6.73 -1.17
CA ASP A 356 6.66 -6.48 0.26
C ASP A 356 7.14 -7.64 1.18
N GLY A 357 8.13 -8.40 0.71
CA GLY A 357 8.60 -9.64 1.34
C GLY A 357 9.65 -9.46 2.43
N LEU A 358 9.82 -8.25 2.99
CA LEU A 358 10.79 -7.94 4.05
C LEU A 358 10.11 -7.79 5.41
N SER A 359 10.71 -8.35 6.46
CA SER A 359 10.32 -8.05 7.84
C SER A 359 11.52 -7.99 8.76
N ALA A 360 11.43 -7.18 9.82
CA ALA A 360 12.47 -7.05 10.83
C ALA A 360 11.88 -7.27 12.22
N VAL A 361 12.52 -8.13 13.02
CA VAL A 361 12.08 -8.42 14.39
C VAL A 361 13.25 -8.94 15.23
N ARG A 362 13.37 -8.45 16.47
CA ARG A 362 14.36 -8.92 17.46
C ARG A 362 15.79 -9.01 16.91
N GLY A 363 16.25 -7.96 16.23
CA GLY A 363 17.61 -7.88 15.68
C GLY A 363 17.86 -8.77 14.45
N ARG A 364 16.81 -9.35 13.87
CA ARG A 364 16.89 -10.16 12.65
C ARG A 364 16.06 -9.54 11.53
N LEU A 365 16.56 -9.68 10.31
CA LEU A 365 15.87 -9.34 9.07
C LEU A 365 15.51 -10.64 8.36
N TYR A 366 14.27 -10.75 7.91
CA TYR A 366 13.78 -11.88 7.12
C TYR A 366 13.37 -11.39 5.74
N LEU A 367 13.73 -12.16 4.71
CA LEU A 367 13.45 -11.84 3.32
C LEU A 367 12.96 -13.07 2.56
N SER A 368 11.77 -12.97 1.97
CA SER A 368 11.22 -13.99 1.07
C SER A 368 11.67 -13.73 -0.37
N LEU A 369 12.13 -14.79 -1.05
CA LEU A 369 12.54 -14.76 -2.46
C LEU A 369 11.55 -15.50 -3.36
N LYS A 370 11.47 -15.08 -4.63
CA LYS A 370 10.52 -15.64 -5.62
C LYS A 370 10.75 -17.13 -5.93
N ASP A 371 11.92 -17.65 -5.62
CA ASP A 371 12.26 -19.07 -5.80
C ASP A 371 11.91 -19.94 -4.58
N GLY A 372 11.20 -19.39 -3.60
CA GLY A 372 10.71 -20.10 -2.42
C GLY A 372 11.66 -20.10 -1.23
N ARG A 373 12.85 -19.49 -1.33
CA ARG A 373 13.77 -19.36 -0.19
C ARG A 373 13.33 -18.26 0.78
N LEU A 374 13.52 -18.53 2.08
CA LEU A 374 13.45 -17.55 3.15
C LEU A 374 14.86 -17.32 3.68
N LEU A 375 15.36 -16.09 3.56
CA LEU A 375 16.66 -15.69 4.11
C LEU A 375 16.47 -15.04 5.48
N CYS A 376 17.40 -15.29 6.39
CA CYS A 376 17.49 -14.62 7.68
C CYS A 376 18.87 -13.98 7.82
N PHE A 377 18.90 -12.68 8.06
CA PHE A 377 20.11 -11.92 8.35
C PHE A 377 20.09 -11.53 9.83
N ALA A 378 21.25 -11.59 10.47
CA ALA A 378 21.47 -11.07 11.81
C ALA A 378 22.72 -10.19 11.76
N SER A 379 22.85 -9.23 12.67
CA SER A 379 24.16 -8.62 12.90
C SER A 379 25.14 -9.73 13.25
N ALA A 380 26.35 -9.68 12.69
CA ALA A 380 27.45 -10.45 13.29
C ALA A 380 27.55 -10.00 14.74
N SER A 381 27.27 -10.90 15.68
CA SER A 381 27.43 -10.63 17.10
C SER A 381 28.89 -10.20 17.34
N GLU A 382 29.08 -9.06 18.01
CA GLU A 382 30.24 -8.91 18.89
C GLU A 382 30.15 -9.89 20.06
#